data_AF-A0A388PE98-F1
#
_entry.id   AF-A0A388PE98-F1
#
_cell.length_a   1.000
_cell.length_b   1.000
_cell.length_c   1.000
_cell.angle_alpha   90.00
_cell.angle_beta   90.00
_cell.angle_gamma   90.00
#
_symmetry.space_group_name_H-M   'P 1'
#
loop_
_entity.id
_entity.type
_entity.pdbx_description
1 polymer ?
#
loop_
_entity_poly.entity_id
_entity_poly.type
_entity_poly.pdbx_seq_one_letter_code
_entity_poly.pdbx_strand_id
1 'polypeptide(L)'
;MHDGDQPQGDFDGSGNASWGEADWAGYLLRNDHEVGRFLSYYNEVKPLPDRLDISARRMGWENADWGPGDPPDDVTDEDNDGPDLPYCIHQHPVYIVARALGIQLTVCFRKLCQDSGLAINALTAADLMHSFWDVEHQMIMAINATDTGDMSLALVHMKRGLSAINYSIGLLAQIPDEARLSSAEATSELEATLFDLREICLRVMADCRWDGSKS
;
A
#
# COMPACT_ATOMS: atom_id res chain seq x y z
N MET A 1 33.22 14.00 38.76
CA MET A 1 33.24 13.38 37.43
C MET A 1 33.61 11.93 37.64
N HIS A 2 32.61 11.05 37.63
CA HIS A 2 32.81 9.61 37.58
C HIS A 2 31.72 9.12 36.64
N ASP A 3 32.16 8.71 35.45
CA ASP A 3 31.31 8.23 34.37
C ASP A 3 30.55 7.01 34.88
N GLY A 4 29.21 7.10 34.80
CA GLY A 4 28.35 5.97 35.06
C GLY A 4 28.46 5.01 33.90
N ASP A 5 28.95 3.80 34.18
CA ASP A 5 28.76 2.63 33.35
C ASP A 5 27.26 2.47 33.05
N GLN A 6 26.86 2.80 31.83
CA GLN A 6 25.60 2.30 31.29
C GLN A 6 25.82 0.83 30.93
N PRO A 7 24.99 -0.10 31.40
CA PRO A 7 25.02 -1.45 30.87
C PRO A 7 24.60 -1.37 29.40
N GLN A 8 25.57 -1.52 28.50
CA GLN A 8 25.30 -1.93 27.12
C GLN A 8 24.51 -3.22 27.22
N GLY A 9 23.22 -3.15 26.87
CA GLY A 9 22.39 -4.33 26.77
C GLY A 9 23.10 -5.32 25.85
N ASP A 10 23.38 -6.51 26.37
CA ASP A 10 23.80 -7.65 25.59
C ASP A 10 22.72 -7.92 24.55
N PHE A 11 22.90 -7.36 23.36
CA PHE A 11 22.18 -7.76 22.18
C PHE A 11 22.75 -9.12 21.77
N ASP A 12 22.16 -10.20 22.29
CA ASP A 12 22.43 -11.58 21.86
C ASP A 12 21.85 -11.87 20.45
N GLY A 13 21.84 -10.85 19.58
CA GLY A 13 21.17 -10.86 18.29
C GLY A 13 22.00 -11.48 17.17
N SER A 14 22.59 -12.65 17.43
CA SER A 14 23.12 -13.53 16.38
C SER A 14 22.57 -14.96 16.44
N GLY A 15 21.47 -15.16 17.16
CA GLY A 15 20.66 -16.38 17.06
C GLY A 15 19.61 -16.24 15.96
N ASN A 16 19.91 -16.76 14.76
CA ASN A 16 18.96 -17.10 13.67
C ASN A 16 18.51 -16.01 12.66
N ALA A 17 19.39 -15.13 12.18
CA ALA A 17 19.12 -14.45 10.90
C ALA A 17 19.24 -15.47 9.76
N SER A 18 18.13 -16.09 9.37
CA SER A 18 18.11 -17.18 8.37
C SER A 18 18.43 -16.71 6.95
N TRP A 19 18.34 -15.41 6.66
CA TRP A 19 18.55 -14.82 5.32
C TRP A 19 19.69 -13.79 5.31
N GLY A 20 20.55 -13.89 4.31
CA GLY A 20 21.56 -12.88 3.98
C GLY A 20 21.02 -11.79 3.03
N GLU A 21 21.84 -10.78 2.76
CA GLU A 21 21.49 -9.67 1.84
C GLU A 21 21.05 -10.15 0.44
N ALA A 22 21.73 -11.18 -0.10
CA ALA A 22 21.38 -11.75 -1.40
C ALA A 22 20.01 -12.43 -1.41
N ASP A 23 19.63 -13.09 -0.32
CA ASP A 23 18.31 -13.71 -0.15
C ASP A 23 17.24 -12.63 -0.11
N TRP A 24 17.49 -11.55 0.63
CA TRP A 24 16.61 -10.38 0.68
C TRP A 24 16.47 -9.69 -0.67
N ALA A 25 17.56 -9.49 -1.41
CA ALA A 25 17.51 -8.91 -2.75
C ALA A 25 16.67 -9.79 -3.70
N GLY A 26 16.86 -11.11 -3.65
CA GLY A 26 16.06 -12.07 -4.43
C GLY A 26 14.59 -12.08 -4.02
N TYR A 27 14.30 -11.94 -2.73
CA TYR A 27 12.95 -11.82 -2.21
C TYR A 27 12.26 -10.53 -2.65
N LEU A 28 12.91 -9.37 -2.53
CA LEU A 28 12.34 -8.10 -2.96
C LEU A 28 12.03 -8.08 -4.46
N LEU A 29 12.88 -8.72 -5.27
CA LEU A 29 12.58 -8.92 -6.70
C LEU A 29 11.31 -9.76 -6.91
N ARG A 30 11.12 -10.85 -6.16
CA ARG A 30 9.87 -11.64 -6.18
C ARG A 30 8.68 -10.83 -5.67
N ASN A 31 8.87 -9.97 -4.68
CA ASN A 31 7.82 -9.10 -4.19
C ASN A 31 7.37 -8.07 -5.24
N ASP A 32 8.30 -7.51 -6.03
CA ASP A 32 7.93 -6.66 -7.17
C ASP A 32 7.08 -7.43 -8.20
N HIS A 33 7.32 -8.74 -8.39
CA HIS A 33 6.45 -9.59 -9.20
C HIS A 33 5.05 -9.76 -8.59
N GLU A 34 4.93 -9.88 -7.27
CA GLU A 34 3.63 -9.92 -6.58
C GLU A 34 2.84 -8.62 -6.73
N VAL A 35 3.52 -7.47 -6.63
CA VAL A 35 2.94 -6.15 -6.93
C VAL A 35 2.44 -6.10 -8.38
N GLY A 36 3.26 -6.54 -9.34
CA GLY A 36 2.88 -6.61 -10.75
C GLY A 36 1.71 -7.56 -11.01
N ARG A 37 1.65 -8.69 -10.29
CA ARG A 37 0.58 -9.68 -10.40
C ARG A 37 -0.76 -9.10 -9.93
N PHE A 38 -0.78 -8.46 -8.76
CA PHE A 38 -1.98 -7.76 -8.28
C PHE A 38 -2.43 -6.70 -9.28
N LEU A 39 -1.50 -5.86 -9.76
CA LEU A 39 -1.81 -4.79 -10.72
C LEU A 39 -2.40 -5.34 -12.04
N SER A 40 -1.91 -6.48 -12.52
CA SER A 40 -2.48 -7.15 -13.70
C SER A 40 -3.93 -7.54 -13.47
N TYR A 41 -4.23 -8.22 -12.36
CA TYR A 41 -5.59 -8.61 -12.03
C TYR A 41 -6.51 -7.40 -11.86
N TYR A 42 -6.04 -6.37 -11.16
CA TYR A 42 -6.76 -5.11 -10.97
C TYR A 42 -7.12 -4.48 -12.32
N ASN A 43 -6.18 -4.41 -13.26
CA ASN A 43 -6.41 -3.84 -14.58
C ASN A 43 -7.36 -4.66 -15.46
N GLU A 44 -7.38 -5.99 -15.32
CA GLU A 44 -8.34 -6.85 -16.03
C GLU A 44 -9.79 -6.65 -15.56
N VAL A 45 -9.97 -6.28 -14.30
CA VAL A 45 -11.30 -6.16 -13.67
C VAL A 45 -11.64 -4.71 -13.33
N LYS A 46 -10.85 -3.74 -13.80
CA LYS A 46 -11.02 -2.31 -13.55
C LYS A 46 -12.44 -1.77 -13.79
N PRO A 47 -13.29 -2.27 -14.72
CA PRO A 47 -14.64 -1.75 -14.88
C PRO A 47 -15.62 -2.19 -13.78
N LEU A 48 -15.27 -3.20 -13.00
CA LEU A 48 -16.17 -3.83 -12.02
C LEU A 48 -16.14 -3.08 -10.68
N PRO A 49 -17.29 -2.93 -9.99
CA PRO A 49 -17.37 -2.20 -8.73
C PRO A 49 -16.64 -2.89 -7.58
N ASP A 50 -16.49 -4.21 -7.62
CA ASP A 50 -15.82 -5.05 -6.62
C ASP A 50 -14.39 -5.45 -7.02
N ARG A 51 -13.72 -4.63 -7.84
CA ARG A 51 -12.39 -4.93 -8.41
C ARG A 51 -11.32 -5.19 -7.37
N LEU A 52 -11.35 -4.53 -6.22
CA LEU A 52 -10.42 -4.80 -5.11
C LEU A 52 -10.61 -6.23 -4.60
N ASP A 53 -11.86 -6.62 -4.34
CA ASP A 53 -12.19 -7.95 -3.81
C ASP A 53 -11.92 -9.04 -4.85
N ILE A 54 -12.24 -8.81 -6.13
CA ILE A 54 -11.91 -9.76 -7.20
C ILE A 54 -10.39 -9.94 -7.32
N SER A 55 -9.63 -8.86 -7.25
CA SER A 55 -8.17 -8.91 -7.34
C SER A 55 -7.57 -9.65 -6.15
N ALA A 56 -8.06 -9.37 -4.93
CA ALA A 56 -7.66 -10.06 -3.72
C ALA A 56 -7.96 -11.57 -3.79
N ARG A 57 -9.14 -11.95 -4.28
CA ARG A 57 -9.50 -13.36 -4.50
C ARG A 57 -8.54 -14.06 -5.45
N ARG A 58 -8.17 -13.42 -6.55
CA ARG A 58 -7.20 -13.95 -7.52
C ARG A 58 -5.76 -14.01 -6.99
N MET A 59 -5.43 -13.20 -5.98
CA MET A 59 -4.17 -13.31 -5.23
C MET A 59 -4.21 -14.42 -4.16
N GLY A 60 -5.38 -15.04 -3.92
CA GLY A 60 -5.57 -16.04 -2.86
C GLY A 60 -5.80 -15.43 -1.47
N TRP A 61 -6.18 -14.16 -1.38
CA TRP A 61 -6.37 -13.43 -0.12
C TRP A 61 -7.82 -13.48 0.40
N GLU A 62 -8.59 -14.51 0.05
CA GLU A 62 -10.04 -14.57 0.34
C GLU A 62 -10.38 -14.51 1.83
N ASN A 63 -9.44 -14.90 2.69
CA ASN A 63 -9.54 -14.86 4.15
C ASN A 63 -8.44 -14.00 4.82
N ALA A 64 -7.70 -13.20 4.05
CA ALA A 64 -6.68 -12.34 4.64
C ALA A 64 -7.38 -11.18 5.37
N ASP A 65 -7.20 -11.11 6.69
CA ASP A 65 -7.62 -9.93 7.44
C ASP A 65 -6.78 -8.74 6.95
N TRP A 66 -7.44 -7.65 6.55
CA TRP A 66 -6.74 -6.44 6.09
C TRP A 66 -6.19 -5.62 7.26
N GLY A 67 -6.61 -5.98 8.48
CA GLY A 67 -6.06 -5.51 9.74
C GLY A 67 -4.85 -6.33 10.21
N PRO A 68 -4.31 -5.99 11.39
CA PRO A 68 -3.27 -6.77 12.06
C PRO A 68 -3.89 -8.07 12.57
N GLY A 69 -3.98 -9.07 11.71
CA GLY A 69 -4.31 -10.43 12.10
C GLY A 69 -3.03 -11.20 12.35
N ASP A 70 -2.98 -11.92 13.47
CA ASP A 70 -2.02 -13.01 13.68
C ASP A 70 -1.97 -13.91 12.43
N PRO A 71 -0.81 -14.54 12.13
CA PRO A 71 -0.76 -15.54 11.07
C PRO A 71 -1.93 -16.51 11.26
N PRO A 72 -2.66 -16.86 10.20
CA PRO A 72 -3.91 -17.61 10.33
C PRO A 72 -3.70 -18.88 11.15
N ASP A 73 -4.37 -18.98 12.31
CA ASP A 73 -4.29 -20.13 13.23
C ASP A 73 -4.81 -21.45 12.61
N ASP A 74 -5.39 -21.40 11.40
CA ASP A 74 -6.12 -22.50 10.76
C ASP A 74 -5.61 -22.83 9.34
N VAL A 75 -4.36 -22.46 9.00
CA VAL A 75 -3.64 -23.23 7.98
C VAL A 75 -3.13 -24.49 8.65
N THR A 76 -3.88 -25.59 8.52
CA THR A 76 -3.30 -26.92 8.75
C THR A 76 -2.00 -27.00 7.96
N ASP A 77 -0.88 -27.14 8.67
CA ASP A 77 0.52 -27.18 8.19
C ASP A 77 0.82 -28.23 7.10
N GLU A 78 -0.18 -28.88 6.51
CA GLU A 78 0.00 -29.99 5.58
C GLU A 78 0.07 -29.58 4.09
N ASP A 79 -0.31 -28.35 3.70
CA ASP A 79 -0.33 -27.94 2.27
C ASP A 79 0.38 -26.60 1.95
N ASN A 80 1.01 -25.93 2.91
CA ASN A 80 1.84 -24.75 2.61
C ASN A 80 3.32 -25.16 2.40
N ASP A 81 3.59 -25.82 1.27
CA ASP A 81 4.95 -26.15 0.76
C ASP A 81 5.77 -24.89 0.34
N GLY A 82 5.45 -23.71 0.89
CA GLY A 82 6.24 -22.51 0.73
C GLY A 82 7.53 -22.60 1.57
N PRO A 83 8.67 -22.09 1.09
CA PRO A 83 9.84 -21.93 1.95
C PRO A 83 9.44 -21.11 3.19
N ASP A 84 9.99 -21.45 4.36
CA ASP A 84 9.78 -20.70 5.60
C ASP A 84 10.33 -19.27 5.42
N LEU A 85 9.47 -18.36 4.97
CA LEU A 85 9.82 -16.98 4.61
C LEU A 85 9.91 -16.15 5.88
N PRO A 86 11.00 -15.43 6.15
CA PRO A 86 11.06 -14.49 7.25
C PRO A 86 9.93 -13.46 7.13
N TYR A 87 9.24 -13.25 8.23
CA TYR A 87 8.15 -12.30 8.30
C TYR A 87 8.64 -10.87 8.04
N CYS A 88 7.93 -10.15 7.18
CA CYS A 88 8.13 -8.72 6.96
C CYS A 88 6.91 -8.07 6.30
N ILE A 89 6.81 -6.74 6.43
CA ILE A 89 5.69 -5.94 5.90
C ILE A 89 5.43 -6.12 4.39
N HIS A 90 6.41 -6.57 3.61
CA HIS A 90 6.28 -6.80 2.18
C HIS A 90 5.29 -7.93 1.84
N GLN A 91 5.04 -8.83 2.79
CA GLN A 91 4.04 -9.90 2.67
C GLN A 91 2.61 -9.40 2.89
N HIS A 92 2.44 -8.24 3.51
CA HIS A 92 1.14 -7.72 3.88
C HIS A 92 0.32 -7.34 2.62
N PRO A 93 -0.94 -7.78 2.47
CA PRO A 93 -1.76 -7.44 1.30
C PRO A 93 -1.84 -5.94 1.03
N VAL A 94 -2.08 -5.12 2.08
CA VAL A 94 -2.11 -3.65 1.95
C VAL A 94 -0.79 -3.09 1.40
N TYR A 95 0.37 -3.69 1.69
CA TYR A 95 1.65 -3.23 1.14
C TYR A 95 1.66 -3.41 -0.38
N ILE A 96 1.33 -4.62 -0.82
CA ILE A 96 1.30 -4.98 -2.24
C ILE A 96 0.30 -4.10 -3.00
N VAL A 97 -0.90 -3.90 -2.44
CA VAL A 97 -1.93 -3.07 -3.05
C VAL A 97 -1.54 -1.59 -3.08
N ALA A 98 -0.96 -1.04 -2.00
CA ALA A 98 -0.51 0.36 -1.96
C ALA A 98 0.57 0.62 -3.03
N ARG A 99 1.56 -0.27 -3.15
CA ARG A 99 2.59 -0.21 -4.20
C ARG A 99 1.97 -0.28 -5.60
N ALA A 100 1.08 -1.25 -5.83
CA ALA A 100 0.47 -1.48 -7.14
C ALA A 100 -0.39 -0.30 -7.59
N LEU A 101 -1.25 0.23 -6.70
CA LEU A 101 -2.11 1.36 -7.02
C LEU A 101 -1.33 2.68 -7.08
N GLY A 102 -0.24 2.84 -6.33
CA GLY A 102 0.70 3.95 -6.50
C GLY A 102 1.35 3.98 -7.90
N ILE A 103 1.74 2.80 -8.41
CA ILE A 103 2.20 2.63 -9.79
C ILE A 103 1.09 2.99 -10.79
N GLN A 104 -0.13 2.51 -10.57
CA GLN A 104 -1.29 2.81 -11.43
C GLN A 104 -1.54 4.33 -11.51
N LEU A 105 -1.58 5.03 -10.37
CA LEU A 105 -1.71 6.49 -10.32
C LEU A 105 -0.63 7.18 -11.16
N THR A 106 0.63 6.77 -10.99
CA THR A 106 1.75 7.35 -11.73
C THR A 106 1.63 7.10 -13.23
N VAL A 107 1.25 5.90 -13.65
CA VAL A 107 1.10 5.53 -15.06
C VAL A 107 -0.04 6.31 -15.72
N CYS A 108 -1.23 6.34 -15.11
CA CYS A 108 -2.37 7.06 -15.65
C CYS A 108 -2.11 8.57 -15.69
N PHE A 109 -1.49 9.14 -14.66
CA PHE A 109 -1.15 10.56 -14.66
C PHE A 109 -0.08 10.92 -15.69
N ARG A 110 0.92 10.04 -15.90
CA ARG A 110 1.88 10.20 -17.00
C ARG A 110 1.19 10.19 -18.35
N LYS A 111 0.20 9.32 -18.56
CA LYS A 111 -0.58 9.28 -19.80
C LYS A 111 -1.36 10.58 -20.02
N LEU A 112 -2.02 11.09 -18.99
CA LEU A 112 -2.68 12.40 -19.02
C LEU A 112 -1.70 13.53 -19.35
N CYS A 113 -0.51 13.54 -18.75
CA CYS A 113 0.55 14.51 -19.06
C CYS A 113 1.08 14.40 -20.49
N GLN A 114 1.17 13.19 -21.05
CA GLN A 114 1.59 12.99 -22.43
C GLN A 114 0.55 13.54 -23.42
N ASP A 115 -0.73 13.32 -23.13
CA ASP A 115 -1.82 13.72 -24.02
C ASP A 115 -2.17 15.20 -23.90
N SER A 116 -1.94 15.82 -22.73
CA SER A 116 -2.38 17.20 -22.46
C SER A 116 -1.48 18.01 -21.52
N GLY A 117 -0.19 17.68 -21.44
CA GLY A 117 0.76 18.34 -20.53
C GLY A 117 0.85 19.86 -20.66
N LEU A 118 0.63 20.42 -21.85
CA LEU A 118 0.61 21.88 -22.05
C LEU A 118 -0.56 22.58 -21.35
N ALA A 119 -1.66 21.86 -21.10
CA ALA A 119 -2.83 22.38 -20.41
C ALA A 119 -2.76 22.16 -18.89
N ILE A 120 -1.83 21.34 -18.41
CA ILE A 120 -1.66 21.04 -16.99
C ILE A 120 -0.62 21.97 -16.40
N ASN A 121 -1.02 22.71 -15.36
CA ASN A 121 -0.08 23.57 -14.64
C ASN A 121 1.03 22.74 -13.99
N ALA A 122 2.29 23.18 -14.14
CA ALA A 122 3.45 22.44 -13.64
C ALA A 122 3.46 22.27 -12.11
N LEU A 123 2.97 23.26 -11.35
CA LEU A 123 2.84 23.13 -9.89
C LEU A 123 1.74 22.15 -9.54
N THR A 124 0.57 22.21 -10.19
CA THR A 124 -0.50 21.21 -10.00
C THR A 124 -0.02 19.79 -10.30
N ALA A 125 0.79 19.61 -11.36
CA ALA A 125 1.37 18.31 -11.68
C ALA A 125 2.38 17.83 -10.62
N ALA A 126 3.21 18.73 -10.10
CA ALA A 126 4.16 18.41 -9.02
C ALA A 126 3.42 18.07 -7.72
N ASP A 127 2.39 18.84 -7.37
CA ASP A 127 1.56 18.63 -6.18
C ASP A 127 0.81 17.29 -6.26
N LEU A 128 0.30 16.91 -7.43
CA LEU A 128 -0.32 15.59 -7.66
C LEU A 128 0.66 14.45 -7.48
N MET A 129 1.85 14.54 -8.09
CA MET A 129 2.87 13.49 -7.94
C MET A 129 3.35 13.37 -6.48
N HIS A 130 3.51 14.50 -5.79
CA HIS A 130 3.86 14.52 -4.38
C HIS A 130 2.74 13.93 -3.51
N SER A 131 1.47 14.24 -3.81
CA SER A 131 0.35 13.70 -3.05
C SER A 131 0.19 12.20 -3.27
N PHE A 132 0.43 11.67 -4.48
CA PHE A 132 0.45 10.23 -4.74
C PHE A 132 1.52 9.52 -3.91
N TRP A 133 2.74 10.06 -3.87
CA TRP A 133 3.81 9.54 -3.04
C TRP A 133 3.45 9.57 -1.55
N ASP A 134 2.85 10.66 -1.07
CA ASP A 134 2.45 10.76 0.35
C ASP A 134 1.36 9.73 0.68
N VAL A 135 0.39 9.47 -0.21
CA VAL A 135 -0.60 8.40 -0.02
C VAL A 135 0.08 7.04 0.18
N GLU A 136 0.95 6.65 -0.74
CA GLU A 136 1.68 5.37 -0.66
C GLU A 136 2.53 5.30 0.62
N HIS A 137 3.27 6.37 0.92
CA HIS A 137 4.10 6.46 2.11
C HIS A 137 3.29 6.31 3.40
N GLN A 138 2.18 7.04 3.55
CA GLN A 138 1.34 6.95 4.73
C GLN A 138 0.73 5.55 4.90
N MET A 139 0.32 4.88 3.81
CA MET A 139 -0.21 3.51 3.89
C MET A 139 0.87 2.52 4.33
N ILE A 140 2.09 2.61 3.79
CA ILE A 140 3.21 1.74 4.20
C ILE A 140 3.57 1.97 5.67
N MET A 141 3.63 3.23 6.12
CA MET A 141 3.89 3.55 7.52
C MET A 141 2.78 3.04 8.46
N ALA A 142 1.53 3.04 8.00
CA ALA A 142 0.43 2.46 8.77
C ALA A 142 0.61 0.95 8.95
N ILE A 143 1.00 0.21 7.90
CA ILE A 143 1.27 -1.24 7.99
C ILE A 143 2.46 -1.50 8.92
N ASN A 144 3.52 -0.72 8.82
CA ASN A 144 4.64 -0.86 9.75
C ASN A 144 4.21 -0.61 11.20
N ALA A 145 3.30 0.35 11.43
CA ALA A 145 2.75 0.58 12.75
C ALA A 145 1.88 -0.59 13.25
N THR A 146 1.05 -1.19 12.38
CA THR A 146 0.28 -2.40 12.73
C THR A 146 1.20 -3.56 13.07
N ASP A 147 2.28 -3.73 12.32
CA ASP A 147 3.32 -4.75 12.52
C ASP A 147 3.98 -4.66 13.89
N THR A 148 4.24 -3.43 14.34
CA THR A 148 4.84 -3.14 15.65
C THR A 148 3.83 -3.11 16.81
N GLY A 149 2.55 -3.38 16.54
CA GLY A 149 1.48 -3.39 17.54
C GLY A 149 0.91 -2.01 17.91
N ASP A 150 1.32 -0.93 17.25
CA ASP A 150 0.83 0.44 17.53
C ASP A 150 -0.36 0.82 16.65
N MET A 151 -1.56 0.35 17.05
CA MET A 151 -2.81 0.60 16.33
C MET A 151 -3.20 2.08 16.29
N SER A 152 -2.82 2.85 17.32
CA SER A 152 -3.12 4.28 17.34
C SER A 152 -2.29 5.02 16.29
N LEU A 153 -1.01 4.68 16.16
CA LEU A 153 -0.14 5.22 15.13
C LEU A 153 -0.59 4.79 13.73
N ALA A 154 -0.99 3.52 13.54
CA ALA A 154 -1.55 3.03 12.29
C ALA A 154 -2.79 3.85 11.85
N LEU A 155 -3.71 4.12 12.78
CA LEU A 155 -4.88 4.96 12.54
C LEU A 155 -4.52 6.39 12.15
N VAL A 156 -3.48 6.97 12.75
CA VAL A 156 -3.01 8.32 12.41
C VAL A 156 -2.46 8.33 10.98
N HIS A 157 -1.63 7.36 10.61
CA HIS A 157 -1.10 7.24 9.26
C HIS A 157 -2.21 7.04 8.23
N MET A 158 -3.19 6.17 8.47
CA MET A 158 -4.32 6.00 7.54
C MET A 158 -5.17 7.27 7.39
N LYS A 159 -5.38 8.06 8.46
CA LYS A 159 -6.06 9.36 8.37
C LYS A 159 -5.27 10.37 7.54
N ARG A 160 -3.93 10.35 7.64
CA ARG A 160 -3.05 11.19 6.82
C ARG A 160 -3.11 10.78 5.36
N GLY A 161 -3.05 9.47 5.08
CA GLY A 161 -3.25 8.91 3.73
C GLY A 161 -4.58 9.34 3.13
N LEU A 162 -5.68 9.21 3.88
CA LEU A 162 -7.01 9.67 3.44
C LEU A 162 -7.06 11.17 3.13
N SER A 163 -6.35 11.98 3.92
CA SER A 163 -6.24 13.43 3.68
C SER A 163 -5.49 13.73 2.38
N ALA A 164 -4.39 13.03 2.12
CA ALA A 164 -3.62 13.14 0.88
C ALA A 164 -4.41 12.64 -0.35
N ILE A 165 -5.23 11.59 -0.21
CA ILE A 165 -6.14 11.13 -1.28
C ILE A 165 -7.17 12.20 -1.61
N ASN A 166 -7.85 12.76 -0.60
CA ASN A 166 -8.84 13.81 -0.83
C ASN A 166 -8.22 15.07 -1.46
N TYR A 167 -6.99 15.41 -1.06
CA TYR A 167 -6.22 16.48 -1.68
C TYR A 167 -5.91 16.18 -3.15
N SER A 168 -5.48 14.95 -3.47
CA SER A 168 -5.22 14.48 -4.84
C SER A 168 -6.46 14.58 -5.72
N ILE A 169 -7.63 14.17 -5.21
CA ILE A 169 -8.93 14.32 -5.91
C ILE A 169 -9.23 15.80 -6.18
N GLY A 170 -8.99 16.66 -5.19
CA GLY A 170 -9.18 18.10 -5.33
C GLY A 170 -8.24 18.75 -6.36
N LEU A 171 -7.01 18.26 -6.50
CA LEU A 171 -6.07 18.71 -7.53
C LEU A 171 -6.47 18.19 -8.92
N LEU A 172 -6.90 16.93 -9.02
CA LEU A 172 -7.36 16.34 -10.28
C LEU A 172 -8.57 17.10 -10.85
N ALA A 173 -9.48 17.54 -9.97
CA ALA A 173 -10.64 18.38 -10.34
C ALA A 173 -10.26 19.80 -10.83
N GLN A 174 -9.03 20.26 -10.58
CA GLN A 174 -8.53 21.55 -11.09
C GLN A 174 -7.92 21.43 -12.49
N ILE A 175 -7.72 20.22 -13.00
CA ILE A 175 -7.23 20.02 -14.37
C ILE A 175 -8.35 20.41 -15.36
N PRO A 176 -8.05 21.22 -16.40
CA PRO A 176 -9.06 21.65 -17.37
C PRO A 176 -9.82 20.48 -17.99
N ASP A 177 -11.12 20.67 -18.21
CA ASP A 177 -12.02 19.66 -18.77
C ASP A 177 -11.51 19.14 -20.12
N GLU A 178 -10.99 20.03 -20.97
CA GLU A 178 -10.44 19.64 -22.28
C GLU A 178 -9.25 18.70 -22.14
N ALA A 179 -8.41 18.89 -21.13
CA ALA A 179 -7.26 18.03 -20.83
C ALA A 179 -7.69 16.69 -20.23
N ARG A 180 -8.73 16.67 -19.39
CA ARG A 180 -9.29 15.44 -18.85
C ARG A 180 -9.99 14.61 -19.93
N LEU A 181 -10.73 15.27 -20.83
CA LEU A 181 -11.46 14.63 -21.92
C LEU A 181 -10.54 14.07 -23.01
N SER A 182 -9.40 14.73 -23.30
CA SER A 182 -8.41 14.22 -24.26
C SER A 182 -7.77 12.90 -23.83
N SER A 183 -7.73 12.65 -22.52
CA SER A 183 -7.24 11.40 -21.90
C SER A 183 -8.31 10.83 -20.94
N ALA A 184 -9.53 10.67 -21.46
CA ALA A 184 -10.70 10.30 -20.66
C ALA A 184 -10.55 8.95 -19.92
N GLU A 185 -9.96 7.95 -20.58
CA GLU A 185 -9.70 6.65 -19.93
C GLU A 185 -8.70 6.79 -18.78
N ALA A 186 -7.56 7.46 -19.01
CA ALA A 186 -6.55 7.66 -17.96
C ALA A 186 -7.09 8.51 -16.79
N THR A 187 -7.92 9.50 -17.08
CA THR A 187 -8.58 10.32 -16.05
C THR A 187 -9.58 9.48 -15.24
N SER A 188 -10.42 8.69 -15.90
CA SER A 188 -11.37 7.80 -15.23
C SER A 188 -10.66 6.76 -14.35
N GLU A 189 -9.52 6.24 -14.81
CA GLU A 189 -8.71 5.31 -14.04
C GLU A 189 -8.04 5.97 -12.83
N LEU A 190 -7.51 7.19 -12.98
CA LEU A 190 -6.99 7.96 -11.85
C LEU A 190 -8.04 8.13 -10.76
N GLU A 191 -9.24 8.55 -11.14
CA GLU A 191 -10.36 8.73 -10.21
C GLU A 191 -10.70 7.40 -9.52
N ALA A 192 -10.90 6.32 -10.29
CA ALA A 192 -11.20 5.01 -9.74
C ALA A 192 -10.13 4.52 -8.76
N THR A 193 -8.85 4.63 -9.12
CA THR A 193 -7.74 4.21 -8.26
C THR A 193 -7.66 5.05 -6.98
N LEU A 194 -7.92 6.36 -7.02
CA LEU A 194 -8.00 7.20 -5.81
C LEU A 194 -9.16 6.78 -4.89
N PHE A 195 -10.33 6.44 -5.47
CA PHE A 195 -11.47 5.95 -4.67
C PHE A 195 -11.20 4.59 -4.05
N ASP A 196 -10.54 3.68 -4.77
CA ASP A 196 -10.17 2.36 -4.27
C ASP A 196 -9.12 2.47 -3.14
N LEU A 197 -8.11 3.34 -3.28
CA LEU A 197 -7.16 3.66 -2.20
C LEU A 197 -7.86 4.22 -0.96
N ARG A 198 -8.87 5.07 -1.16
CA ARG A 198 -9.69 5.60 -0.07
C ARG A 198 -10.47 4.50 0.64
N GLU A 199 -11.02 3.56 -0.12
CA GLU A 199 -11.71 2.40 0.43
C GLU A 199 -10.76 1.54 1.28
N ILE A 200 -9.55 1.27 0.81
CA ILE A 200 -8.55 0.51 1.57
C ILE A 200 -8.22 1.21 2.90
N CYS A 201 -7.97 2.52 2.90
CA CYS A 201 -7.75 3.26 4.14
C CYS A 201 -8.93 3.12 5.12
N LEU A 202 -10.17 3.12 4.60
CA LEU A 202 -11.37 2.99 5.44
C LEU A 202 -11.50 1.57 6.02
N ARG A 203 -11.21 0.53 5.23
CA ARG A 203 -11.23 -0.88 5.68
C ARG A 203 -10.19 -1.09 6.79
N VAL A 204 -8.93 -0.72 6.56
CA VAL A 204 -7.86 -0.88 7.57
C VAL A 204 -8.14 -0.08 8.85
N MET A 205 -8.67 1.16 8.73
CA MET A 205 -9.07 1.91 9.92
C MET A 205 -10.21 1.28 10.71
N ALA A 206 -11.12 0.55 10.05
CA ALA A 206 -12.18 -0.17 10.74
C ALA A 206 -11.58 -1.33 11.54
N ASP A 207 -10.66 -2.08 10.94
CA ASP A 207 -10.00 -3.22 11.56
C ASP A 207 -9.17 -2.79 12.78
N CYS A 208 -8.32 -1.77 12.65
CA CYS A 208 -7.54 -1.24 13.78
C CYS A 208 -8.40 -0.75 14.96
N ARG A 209 -9.64 -0.31 14.72
CA ARG A 209 -10.57 0.12 15.80
C ARG A 209 -11.27 -1.04 16.46
N TRP A 210 -11.53 -2.11 15.71
CA TRP A 210 -12.12 -3.33 16.25
C TRP A 210 -11.19 -3.97 17.28
N ASP A 211 -9.89 -4.04 16.99
CA ASP A 211 -8.92 -4.63 17.92
C ASP A 211 -8.68 -3.78 19.16
N GLY A 212 -8.71 -2.44 19.03
CA GLY A 212 -8.65 -1.53 20.17
C GLY A 212 -9.87 -1.60 21.11
N SER A 213 -10.93 -2.32 20.75
CA SER A 213 -12.12 -2.52 21.61
C SER A 213 -12.05 -3.80 22.46
N LYS A 214 -11.04 -4.66 22.23
CA LYS A 214 -10.78 -5.87 23.00
C LYS A 214 -9.88 -5.64 24.24
N SER A 215 -9.47 -4.40 24.51
CA SER A 215 -8.64 -4.02 25.68
C SER A 215 -9.46 -3.52 26.86
#